data_AF-A0A963MSX2-F1
#
_entry.id   AF-A0A963MSX2-F1
#
_cell.length_a   1.000
_cell.length_b   1.000
_cell.length_c   1.000
_cell.angle_alpha   90.00
_cell.angle_beta   90.00
_cell.angle_gamma   90.00
#
_symmetry.space_group_name_H-M   'P 1'
#
loop_
_entity.id
_entity.type
_entity.pdbx_description
1 polymer ?
#
loop_
_entity_poly.entity_id
_entity_poly.type
_entity_poly.pdbx_seq_one_letter_code
_entity_poly.pdbx_strand_id
1 'polypeptide(L)'
;MKIDNVKNIWIALVITAVLSVFSMNTFAAAPNDKADLAAANTARVDHDALARRYENMANVMHEKIQAQLEALSHKPRTSFFGRNGQHIKKHVAYKIHEYEKAVQENMQKAIYHKQIAMEQSTRRAIAESAEAKDQSINKAGKRPNNTVDAL
;
A
#
# COMPACT_ATOMS: atom_id res chain seq x y z
N MET A 1 -10.60 -11.82 50.18
CA MET A 1 -10.06 -12.34 48.91
C MET A 1 -8.65 -11.75 48.73
N LYS A 2 -7.61 -12.58 48.57
CA LYS A 2 -6.20 -12.11 48.49
C LYS A 2 -5.98 -11.27 47.21
N ILE A 3 -5.32 -10.13 47.35
CA ILE A 3 -5.09 -9.13 46.29
C ILE A 3 -4.31 -9.73 45.10
N ASP A 4 -3.49 -10.75 45.38
CA ASP A 4 -2.70 -11.48 44.39
C ASP A 4 -3.57 -12.24 43.37
N ASN A 5 -4.74 -12.72 43.80
CA ASN A 5 -5.67 -13.42 42.91
C ASN A 5 -6.36 -12.43 41.94
N VAL A 6 -6.57 -11.18 42.36
CA VAL A 6 -7.20 -10.15 41.52
C VAL A 6 -6.27 -9.68 40.40
N LYS A 7 -4.96 -9.56 40.69
CA LYS A 7 -3.95 -9.24 39.67
C LYS A 7 -3.81 -10.34 38.63
N ASN A 8 -3.82 -11.61 39.04
CA ASN A 8 -3.70 -12.74 38.12
C ASN A 8 -4.95 -12.87 37.22
N ILE A 9 -6.14 -12.57 37.73
CA ILE A 9 -7.38 -12.52 36.94
C ILE A 9 -7.33 -11.38 35.91
N TRP A 10 -6.82 -10.20 36.30
CA TRP A 10 -6.67 -9.06 35.39
C TRP A 10 -5.67 -9.35 34.26
N ILE A 11 -4.54 -9.99 34.56
CA ILE A 11 -3.54 -10.38 33.56
C ILE A 11 -4.11 -11.43 32.60
N ALA A 12 -4.87 -12.41 33.10
CA ALA A 12 -5.50 -13.44 32.27
C ALA A 12 -6.53 -12.84 31.29
N LEU A 13 -7.31 -11.84 31.71
CA LEU A 13 -8.29 -11.14 30.88
C LEU A 13 -7.65 -10.32 29.75
N VAL A 14 -6.51 -9.67 30.00
CA VAL A 14 -5.79 -8.91 28.97
C VAL A 14 -5.17 -9.84 27.92
N ILE A 15 -4.67 -11.02 28.32
CA ILE A 15 -4.10 -12.00 27.39
C ILE A 15 -5.18 -12.64 26.51
N THR A 16 -6.37 -12.93 27.05
CA THR A 16 -7.47 -13.50 26.26
C THR A 16 -8.06 -12.52 25.25
N ALA A 17 -8.06 -11.21 25.54
CA ALA A 17 -8.53 -10.20 24.60
C ALA A 17 -7.67 -10.10 23.32
N VAL A 18 -6.37 -10.38 23.41
CA VAL A 18 -5.42 -10.27 22.27
C VAL A 18 -5.55 -11.42 21.27
N LEU A 19 -6.15 -12.57 21.65
CA LEU A 19 -6.25 -13.76 20.79
C LEU A 19 -7.51 -13.81 19.90
N SER A 20 -8.40 -12.82 19.97
CA SER A 20 -9.69 -12.85 19.27
C SER A 20 -9.70 -12.24 17.85
N VAL A 21 -8.56 -11.81 17.30
CA VAL A 21 -8.53 -11.07 16.01
C VAL A 21 -8.21 -11.95 14.78
N PHE A 22 -8.04 -13.26 14.92
CA PHE A 22 -8.01 -14.15 13.75
C PHE A 22 -9.43 -14.58 13.37
N SER A 23 -10.21 -13.66 12.81
CA SER A 23 -11.34 -14.05 11.96
C SER A 23 -10.77 -14.69 10.70
N MET A 24 -10.78 -16.02 10.65
CA MET A 24 -10.59 -16.76 9.42
C MET A 24 -11.75 -16.41 8.48
N ASN A 25 -11.48 -15.67 7.42
CA ASN A 25 -12.41 -15.55 6.30
C ASN A 25 -12.59 -16.95 5.70
N THR A 26 -13.71 -17.61 5.98
CA THR A 26 -14.10 -18.84 5.33
C THR A 26 -14.69 -18.47 3.96
N PHE A 27 -13.87 -18.55 2.92
CA PHE A 27 -14.34 -18.42 1.55
C PHE A 27 -15.08 -19.71 1.18
N ALA A 28 -16.39 -19.71 1.36
CA ALA A 28 -17.25 -20.78 0.86
C ALA A 28 -17.32 -20.66 -0.67
N ALA A 29 -16.48 -21.41 -1.37
CA ALA A 29 -16.62 -21.61 -2.82
C ALA A 29 -17.72 -22.66 -3.05
N ALA A 30 -18.88 -22.22 -3.55
CA ALA A 30 -19.86 -23.10 -4.17
C ALA A 30 -19.40 -23.39 -5.62
N PRO A 31 -19.43 -24.64 -6.11
CA PRO A 31 -19.01 -24.95 -7.46
C PRO A 31 -20.20 -24.77 -8.41
N ASN A 32 -20.30 -23.59 -9.02
CA ASN A 32 -21.25 -23.35 -10.09
C ASN A 32 -20.45 -23.10 -11.37
N ASP A 33 -20.34 -24.17 -12.15
CA ASP A 33 -19.68 -24.24 -13.44
C ASP A 33 -20.07 -23.08 -14.38
N LYS A 34 -19.03 -22.46 -14.97
CA LYS A 34 -19.03 -21.68 -16.23
C LYS A 34 -19.51 -20.22 -16.23
N ALA A 35 -19.81 -19.59 -15.10
CA ALA A 35 -20.08 -18.15 -15.04
C ALA A 35 -18.91 -17.29 -14.53
N ASP A 36 -17.87 -17.89 -13.93
CA ASP A 36 -16.87 -17.15 -13.14
C ASP A 36 -15.60 -16.71 -13.88
N LEU A 37 -15.41 -17.09 -15.15
CA LEU A 37 -14.25 -16.62 -15.92
C LEU A 37 -14.34 -15.12 -16.28
N ALA A 38 -15.53 -14.53 -16.17
CA ALA A 38 -15.75 -13.09 -16.39
C ALA A 38 -15.82 -12.26 -15.08
N ALA A 39 -16.10 -12.90 -13.94
CA ALA A 39 -16.16 -12.25 -12.62
C ALA A 39 -14.78 -12.21 -11.92
N ALA A 40 -13.81 -13.00 -12.40
CA ALA A 40 -12.38 -12.79 -12.17
C ALA A 40 -11.83 -11.55 -12.92
N ASN A 41 -12.67 -10.54 -13.17
CA ASN A 41 -12.22 -9.19 -13.46
C ASN A 41 -11.60 -8.67 -12.16
N THR A 42 -10.36 -9.11 -11.91
CA THR A 42 -9.41 -8.62 -10.92
C THR A 42 -9.78 -7.20 -10.57
N ALA A 43 -10.22 -6.95 -9.33
CA ALA A 43 -10.47 -5.59 -8.86
C ALA A 43 -9.30 -4.74 -9.33
N ARG A 44 -9.55 -3.80 -10.26
CA ARG A 44 -8.47 -3.03 -10.91
C ARG A 44 -7.70 -2.33 -9.80
N VAL A 45 -6.52 -2.85 -9.49
CA VAL A 45 -5.69 -2.31 -8.41
C VAL A 45 -5.23 -0.93 -8.87
N ASP A 46 -5.60 0.09 -8.10
CA ASP A 46 -5.13 1.45 -8.34
C ASP A 46 -3.68 1.56 -7.86
N HIS A 47 -2.75 1.38 -8.80
CA HIS A 47 -1.33 1.46 -8.52
C HIS A 47 -0.86 2.90 -8.24
N ASP A 48 -1.57 3.94 -8.68
CA ASP A 48 -1.23 5.33 -8.31
C ASP A 48 -1.56 5.56 -6.83
N ALA A 49 -2.74 5.09 -6.38
CA ALA A 49 -3.11 5.14 -4.97
C ALA A 49 -2.14 4.36 -4.07
N LEU A 50 -1.70 3.17 -4.50
CA LEU A 50 -0.69 2.39 -3.78
C LEU A 50 0.66 3.11 -3.72
N ALA A 51 1.11 3.70 -4.82
CA ALA A 51 2.34 4.48 -4.84
C ALA A 51 2.30 5.61 -3.82
N ARG A 52 1.26 6.45 -3.86
CA ARG A 52 1.06 7.57 -2.91
C ARG A 52 1.01 7.10 -1.47
N ARG A 53 0.36 5.96 -1.20
CA ARG A 53 0.31 5.39 0.14
C ARG A 53 1.70 5.08 0.67
N TYR A 54 2.54 4.43 -0.14
CA TYR A 54 3.90 4.11 0.28
C TYR A 54 4.79 5.37 0.40
N GLU A 55 4.62 6.38 -0.47
CA GLU A 55 5.29 7.68 -0.29
C GLU A 55 4.91 8.33 1.03
N ASN A 56 3.62 8.35 1.37
CA ASN A 56 3.15 8.89 2.65
C ASN A 56 3.73 8.09 3.83
N MET A 57 3.79 6.76 3.73
CA MET A 57 4.44 5.94 4.76
C MET A 57 5.93 6.28 4.91
N ALA A 58 6.65 6.52 3.81
CA ALA A 58 8.05 6.95 3.85
C ALA A 58 8.18 8.33 4.54
N ASN A 59 7.30 9.28 4.21
CA ASN A 59 7.29 10.61 4.85
C ASN A 59 7.05 10.50 6.37
N VAL A 60 6.09 9.69 6.79
CA VAL A 60 5.82 9.44 8.22
C VAL A 60 7.04 8.83 8.92
N MET A 61 7.79 7.94 8.27
CA MET A 61 9.03 7.42 8.87
C MET A 61 10.13 8.48 8.95
N HIS A 62 10.20 9.37 7.96
CA HIS A 62 11.12 10.50 7.99
C HIS A 62 10.79 11.46 9.15
N GLU A 63 9.52 11.79 9.36
CA GLU A 63 9.07 12.58 10.52
C GLU A 63 9.45 11.94 11.85
N LYS A 64 9.36 10.60 11.96
CA LYS A 64 9.80 9.89 13.17
C LYS A 64 11.31 9.99 13.39
N ILE A 65 12.13 10.02 12.34
CA ILE A 65 13.58 10.26 12.46
C ILE A 65 13.80 11.67 13.03
N GLN A 66 13.13 12.68 12.48
CA GLN A 66 13.25 14.06 12.97
C GLN A 66 12.83 14.17 14.44
N ALA A 67 11.73 13.52 14.83
CA ALA A 67 11.29 13.48 16.22
C ALA A 67 12.32 12.83 17.16
N GLN A 68 13.02 11.78 16.73
CA GLN A 68 14.10 11.17 17.53
C GLN A 68 15.29 12.13 17.69
N LEU A 69 15.67 12.83 16.62
CA LEU A 69 16.76 13.81 16.63
C LEU A 69 16.42 15.02 17.51
N GLU A 70 15.20 15.52 17.41
CA GLU A 70 14.68 16.61 18.23
C GLU A 70 14.59 16.21 19.71
N ALA A 71 14.13 15.00 20.03
CA ALA A 71 14.10 14.52 21.40
C ALA A 71 15.51 14.42 22.01
N LEU A 72 16.55 14.18 21.19
CA LEU A 72 17.94 14.19 21.63
C LEU A 72 18.48 15.61 21.85
N SER A 73 18.11 16.58 21.01
CA SER A 73 18.61 17.96 21.12
C SER A 73 18.14 18.65 22.40
N HIS A 74 16.95 18.28 22.91
CA HIS A 74 16.38 18.84 24.14
C HIS A 74 16.92 18.20 25.43
N LYS A 75 17.74 17.14 25.36
CA LYS A 75 18.28 16.50 26.57
C LYS A 75 19.54 17.20 27.07
N PRO A 76 19.70 17.39 28.39
CA PRO A 76 20.94 17.95 28.93
C PRO A 76 22.10 16.97 28.69
N ARG A 77 23.29 17.52 28.42
CA ARG A 77 24.51 16.76 28.08
C ARG A 77 24.82 15.64 29.10
N THR A 78 24.51 15.87 30.37
CA THR A 78 24.69 14.92 31.47
C THR A 78 23.86 13.64 31.31
N SER A 79 22.72 13.69 30.61
CA SER A 79 21.87 12.52 30.30
C SER A 79 22.58 11.45 29.48
N PHE A 80 23.68 11.82 28.81
CA PHE A 80 24.40 10.97 27.88
C PHE A 80 25.67 10.36 28.48
N PHE A 81 25.88 10.50 29.78
CA PHE A 81 27.04 9.94 30.48
C PHE A 81 26.74 8.60 31.15
N GLY A 82 27.83 7.87 31.42
CA GLY A 82 27.77 6.54 32.03
C GLY A 82 27.05 5.50 31.17
N ARG A 83 26.71 4.38 31.80
CA ARG A 83 26.09 3.23 31.14
C ARG A 83 24.70 3.56 30.59
N ASN A 84 23.88 4.31 31.33
CA ASN A 84 22.54 4.74 30.90
C ASN A 84 22.61 5.64 29.66
N GLY A 85 23.55 6.58 29.62
CA GLY A 85 23.76 7.43 28.45
C GLY A 85 24.16 6.65 27.20
N GLN A 86 25.02 5.64 27.34
CA GLN A 86 25.38 4.73 26.24
C GLN A 86 24.17 3.94 25.75
N HIS A 87 23.32 3.44 26.65
CA HIS A 87 22.08 2.74 26.29
C HIS A 87 21.13 3.66 25.51
N ILE A 88 20.93 4.91 25.93
CA ILE A 88 20.10 5.89 25.22
C ILE A 88 20.63 6.12 23.80
N LYS A 89 21.93 6.35 23.63
CA LYS A 89 22.54 6.56 22.31
C LYS A 89 22.32 5.36 21.38
N LYS A 90 22.59 4.15 21.88
CA LYS A 90 22.40 2.91 21.10
C LYS A 90 20.95 2.71 20.72
N HIS A 91 20.03 2.95 21.65
CA HIS A 91 18.60 2.78 21.40
C HIS A 91 18.09 3.76 20.34
N VAL A 92 18.46 5.04 20.43
CA VAL A 92 18.04 6.03 19.45
C VAL A 92 18.68 5.78 18.09
N ALA A 93 19.97 5.44 18.04
CA ALA A 93 20.65 5.07 16.80
C ALA A 93 19.96 3.88 16.11
N TYR A 94 19.59 2.86 16.88
CA TYR A 94 18.83 1.71 16.37
C TYR A 94 17.47 2.14 15.81
N LYS A 95 16.72 2.97 16.53
CA LYS A 95 15.41 3.47 16.06
C LYS A 95 15.52 4.27 14.76
N ILE A 96 16.50 5.17 14.67
CA ILE A 96 16.74 5.94 13.46
C ILE A 96 17.06 5.01 12.29
N HIS A 97 17.95 4.04 12.48
CA HIS A 97 18.30 3.08 11.45
C HIS A 97 17.10 2.27 10.94
N GLU A 98 16.23 1.79 11.85
CA GLU A 98 15.01 1.07 11.48
C GLU A 98 14.05 1.94 10.66
N TYR A 99 13.92 3.22 11.02
CA TYR A 99 13.09 4.16 10.25
C TYR A 99 13.71 4.49 8.90
N GLU A 100 15.03 4.66 8.79
CA GLU A 100 15.72 4.86 7.51
C GLU A 100 15.49 3.68 6.56
N LYS A 101 15.62 2.45 7.07
CA LYS A 101 15.32 1.24 6.32
C LYS A 101 13.86 1.23 5.84
N ALA A 102 12.92 1.58 6.73
CA ALA A 102 11.51 1.68 6.37
C ALA A 102 11.24 2.77 5.32
N VAL A 103 11.95 3.91 5.36
CA VAL A 103 11.88 4.94 4.31
C VAL A 103 12.28 4.33 2.96
N GLN A 104 13.43 3.65 2.92
CA GLN A 104 13.94 3.03 1.69
C GLN A 104 12.98 1.98 1.13
N GLU A 105 12.50 1.06 1.97
CA GLU A 105 11.57 0.00 1.56
C GLU A 105 10.24 0.57 1.03
N ASN A 106 9.70 1.59 1.69
CA ASN A 106 8.47 2.23 1.24
C ASN A 106 8.68 3.00 -0.07
N MET A 107 9.79 3.73 -0.22
CA MET A 107 10.10 4.41 -1.49
C MET A 107 10.29 3.42 -2.64
N GLN A 108 10.94 2.27 -2.42
CA GLN A 108 11.06 1.22 -3.44
C GLN A 108 9.70 0.69 -3.88
N LYS A 109 8.78 0.43 -2.93
CA LYS A 109 7.40 0.00 -3.24
C LYS A 109 6.62 1.09 -3.98
N ALA A 110 6.81 2.35 -3.61
CA ALA A 110 6.19 3.47 -4.31
C ALA A 110 6.64 3.53 -5.78
N ILE A 111 7.95 3.45 -6.03
CA ILE A 111 8.53 3.45 -7.38
C ILE A 111 7.99 2.27 -8.19
N TYR A 112 7.96 1.07 -7.61
CA TYR A 112 7.41 -0.12 -8.26
C TYR A 112 5.96 0.08 -8.71
N HIS A 113 5.11 0.61 -7.85
CA HIS A 113 3.71 0.86 -8.22
C HIS A 113 3.56 2.01 -9.24
N LYS A 114 4.39 3.05 -9.19
CA LYS A 114 4.40 4.09 -10.24
C LYS A 114 4.74 3.51 -11.60
N GLN A 115 5.73 2.63 -11.68
CA GLN A 115 6.10 1.98 -12.95
C GLN A 115 4.93 1.17 -13.53
N ILE A 116 4.22 0.42 -12.70
CA ILE A 116 3.03 -0.33 -13.16
C ILE A 116 1.92 0.62 -13.61
N ALA A 117 1.67 1.71 -12.86
CA ALA A 117 0.66 2.69 -13.24
C ALA A 117 0.95 3.33 -14.61
N MET A 118 2.23 3.68 -14.87
CA MET A 118 2.68 4.21 -16.15
C MET A 118 2.53 3.20 -17.29
N GLU A 119 2.85 1.93 -17.03
CA GLU A 119 2.70 0.88 -18.02
C GLU A 119 1.22 0.64 -18.37
N GLN A 120 0.35 0.66 -17.35
CA GLN A 120 -1.10 0.57 -17.53
C GLN A 120 -1.67 1.76 -18.31
N SER A 121 -1.25 2.99 -18.02
CA SER A 121 -1.71 4.18 -18.76
C SER A 121 -1.25 4.14 -20.22
N THR A 122 -0.01 3.70 -20.47
CA THR A 122 0.53 3.54 -21.82
C THR A 122 -0.25 2.51 -22.61
N ARG A 123 -0.52 1.33 -22.03
CA ARG A 123 -1.34 0.29 -22.67
C ARG A 123 -2.75 0.78 -23.01
N ARG A 124 -3.39 1.53 -22.12
CA ARG A 124 -4.72 2.11 -22.35
C ARG A 124 -4.70 3.09 -23.53
N ALA A 125 -3.75 4.01 -23.56
CA ALA A 125 -3.60 4.96 -24.66
C ALA A 125 -3.38 4.29 -26.03
N ILE A 126 -2.60 3.20 -26.07
CA ILE A 126 -2.41 2.41 -27.30
C ILE A 126 -3.71 1.74 -27.74
N ALA A 127 -4.46 1.15 -26.81
CA ALA A 127 -5.74 0.52 -27.10
C ALA A 127 -6.77 1.54 -27.63
N GLU A 128 -6.90 2.70 -26.96
CA GLU A 128 -7.79 3.79 -27.38
C GLU A 128 -7.45 4.31 -28.79
N SER A 129 -6.16 4.43 -29.11
CA SER A 129 -5.68 4.81 -30.45
C SER A 129 -6.03 3.75 -31.52
N ALA A 130 -5.89 2.47 -31.18
CA ALA A 130 -6.25 1.37 -32.08
C ALA A 130 -7.76 1.31 -32.34
N GLU A 131 -8.58 1.49 -31.31
CA GLU A 131 -10.05 1.55 -31.42
C GLU A 131 -10.51 2.75 -32.25
N ALA A 132 -9.91 3.93 -32.07
CA ALA A 132 -10.21 5.13 -32.86
C ALA A 132 -9.88 4.93 -34.35
N LYS A 133 -8.76 4.25 -34.65
CA LYS A 133 -8.38 3.92 -36.02
C LYS A 133 -9.37 2.95 -36.66
N ASP A 134 -9.77 1.89 -35.95
CA ASP A 134 -10.74 0.91 -36.45
C ASP A 134 -12.10 1.56 -36.79
N GLN A 135 -12.63 2.40 -35.90
CA GLN A 135 -13.88 3.13 -36.15
C GLN A 135 -13.81 4.04 -37.39
N SER A 136 -12.66 4.67 -37.65
CA SER A 136 -12.48 5.53 -38.83
C SER A 136 -12.50 4.75 -40.15
N ILE A 137 -11.94 3.54 -40.16
CA ILE A 137 -11.91 2.64 -41.32
C ILE A 137 -13.32 2.10 -41.59
N ASN A 138 -14.02 1.69 -40.54
CA ASN A 138 -15.38 1.13 -40.64
C ASN A 138 -16.39 2.17 -41.17
N LYS A 139 -16.19 3.46 -40.84
CA LYS A 139 -17.01 4.57 -41.36
C LYS A 139 -16.71 4.88 -42.83
N ALA A 140 -15.46 4.73 -43.27
CA ALA A 140 -15.07 4.95 -44.67
C ALA A 140 -15.61 3.85 -45.61
N GLY A 141 -15.69 2.61 -45.13
CA GLY A 141 -16.28 1.49 -45.87
C GLY A 141 -17.80 1.51 -45.99
N LYS A 142 -18.50 2.36 -45.21
CA LYS A 142 -19.96 2.48 -45.18
C LYS A 142 -20.48 3.71 -45.93
N ARG A 143 -19.80 4.13 -47.01
CA ARG A 143 -20.39 5.04 -48.00
C ARG A 143 -21.37 4.23 -48.85
N PRO A 144 -22.69 4.50 -48.84
CA PRO A 144 -23.61 3.84 -49.74
C PRO A 144 -23.30 4.29 -51.17
N ASN A 145 -23.00 3.34 -52.05
CA ASN A 145 -22.78 3.59 -53.47
C ASN A 145 -24.13 3.87 -54.13
N ASN A 146 -24.73 5.04 -53.90
CA ASN A 146 -25.94 5.50 -54.60
C ASN A 146 -25.55 6.45 -55.73
N THR A 147 -24.83 5.93 -56.72
CA THR A 147 -24.68 6.55 -58.03
C THR A 147 -25.05 5.52 -59.08
N VAL A 148 -26.34 5.23 -59.17
CA VAL A 148 -26.95 4.67 -60.37
C VAL A 148 -28.22 5.49 -60.62
N ASP A 149 -28.35 5.92 -61.88
CA ASP A 149 -29.59 6.36 -62.54
C ASP A 149 -29.97 7.85 -62.40
N ALA A 150 -29.19 8.70 -63.08
CA ALA A 150 -29.67 9.99 -63.59
C ALA A 150 -29.08 10.26 -64.98
N LEU A 151 -29.59 9.54 -65.99
CA LEU A 151 -29.53 9.89 -67.41
C LEU A 151 -30.88 9.55 -68.04
#